data_AF-A0A7G0WXV5-F1
#
_entry.id   AF-A0A7G0WXV5-F1
#
_cell.length_a   1.000
_cell.length_b   1.000
_cell.length_c   1.000
_cell.angle_alpha   90.00
_cell.angle_beta   90.00
_cell.angle_gamma   90.00
#
_symmetry.space_group_name_H-M   'P 1'
#
loop_
_entity.id
_entity.type
_entity.pdbx_description
1 polymer ?
#
loop_
_entity_poly.entity_id
_entity_poly.type
_entity_poly.pdbx_seq_one_letter_code
_entity_poly.pdbx_strand_id
1 'polypeptide(L)'
;LNFITEELKNPYKNLPLAILIGIPLVTVCYIFVNIAYFTVMTPIELLQSSAVAVTFGDRVLYPLSWVVPLFVVFSTFGAANGSCFTAGRLTYVAGREGHMVRFLSYISVK
;
A
#
# COMPACT_ATOMS: atom_id res chain seq x y z
N LEU A 1 6.99 -2.22 -9.77
CA LEU A 1 8.22 -2.83 -9.22
C LEU A 1 9.46 -2.47 -10.04
N ASN A 2 9.46 -2.61 -11.37
CA ASN A 2 10.63 -2.22 -12.20
C ASN A 2 10.93 -0.71 -12.29
N PHE A 3 10.00 0.17 -11.88
CA PHE A 3 10.19 1.63 -11.89
C PHE A 3 11.22 2.15 -10.89
N ILE A 4 11.50 1.39 -9.82
CA ILE A 4 12.45 1.78 -8.77
C ILE A 4 13.82 1.14 -9.03
N THR A 5 13.89 0.19 -9.96
CA THR A 5 15.14 -0.47 -10.39
C THR A 5 16.14 0.54 -10.97
N GLU A 6 15.66 1.59 -11.65
CA GLU A 6 16.50 2.67 -12.19
C GLU A 6 17.04 3.63 -11.11
N GLU A 7 16.36 3.73 -9.95
CA GLU A 7 16.81 4.56 -8.81
C GLU A 7 17.69 3.77 -7.81
N LEU A 8 17.83 2.46 -8.00
CA LEU A 8 18.61 1.58 -7.13
C LEU A 8 20.09 1.51 -7.54
N LYS A 9 21.00 1.83 -6.61
CA LYS A 9 22.44 1.64 -6.80
C LYS A 9 22.75 0.14 -6.93
N ASN A 10 23.30 -0.31 -8.07
CA ASN A 10 23.55 -1.72 -8.41
C ASN A 10 22.31 -2.64 -8.38
N PRO A 11 21.38 -2.51 -9.34
CA PRO A 11 20.11 -3.24 -9.35
C PRO A 11 20.28 -4.77 -9.48
N TYR A 12 21.28 -5.24 -10.23
CA TYR A 12 21.50 -6.68 -10.48
C TYR A 12 21.70 -7.52 -9.20
N LYS A 13 22.26 -6.94 -8.13
CA LYS A 13 22.43 -7.62 -6.84
C LYS A 13 21.40 -7.18 -5.80
N ASN A 14 21.10 -5.88 -5.75
CA ASN A 14 20.27 -5.34 -4.66
C ASN A 14 18.78 -5.60 -4.89
N LEU A 15 18.33 -5.69 -6.14
CA LEU A 15 16.93 -5.99 -6.45
C LEU A 15 16.52 -7.41 -6.01
N PRO A 16 17.23 -8.50 -6.37
CA PRO A 16 16.86 -9.83 -5.89
C PRO A 16 17.00 -9.95 -4.36
N LEU A 17 18.00 -9.30 -3.75
CA LEU A 17 18.17 -9.30 -2.29
C LEU A 17 17.03 -8.57 -1.57
N ALA A 18 16.61 -7.42 -2.09
CA ALA A 18 15.50 -6.64 -1.55
C ALA A 18 14.17 -7.40 -1.64
N ILE A 19 13.93 -8.11 -2.75
CA ILE A 19 12.76 -8.97 -2.91
C ILE A 19 12.82 -10.14 -1.94
N LEU A 20 13.98 -10.81 -1.83
CA LEU A 20 14.17 -11.96 -0.96
C LEU A 20 13.94 -11.61 0.52
N ILE A 21 14.28 -10.40 0.96
CA ILE A 21 14.07 -9.97 2.35
C ILE A 21 12.68 -9.35 2.53
N GLY A 22 12.24 -8.51 1.59
CA GLY A 22 11.00 -7.75 1.69
C GLY A 22 9.75 -8.62 1.64
N ILE A 23 9.67 -9.56 0.69
CA ILE A 23 8.50 -10.43 0.56
C ILE A 23 8.25 -11.25 1.84
N PRO A 24 9.21 -12.04 2.37
CA PRO A 24 8.95 -12.84 3.56
C PRO A 24 8.69 -11.98 4.79
N LEU A 25 9.35 -10.82 4.94
CA LEU A 25 9.06 -9.89 6.03
C LEU A 25 7.58 -9.46 6.01
N VAL A 26 7.08 -9.05 4.85
CA VAL A 26 5.68 -8.66 4.67
C VAL A 26 4.76 -9.84 4.94
N THR A 27 5.06 -11.03 4.41
CA THR A 27 4.28 -12.26 4.67
C THR A 27 4.17 -12.57 6.16
N VAL A 28 5.28 -12.48 6.90
CA VAL A 28 5.29 -12.69 8.36
C VAL A 28 4.42 -11.66 9.08
N CYS A 29 4.52 -10.37 8.72
CA CYS A 29 3.64 -9.33 9.26
C CYS A 29 2.16 -9.63 9.00
N TYR A 30 1.80 -10.07 7.78
CA TYR A 30 0.43 -10.46 7.46
C TYR A 30 -0.07 -11.62 8.32
N ILE A 31 0.77 -12.64 8.55
CA ILE A 31 0.40 -13.76 9.43
C ILE A 31 0.16 -13.28 10.85
N PHE A 32 1.05 -12.44 11.40
CA PHE A 32 0.88 -11.88 12.74
C PHE A 32 -0.42 -11.07 12.89
N VAL A 33 -0.77 -10.26 11.89
CA VAL A 33 -2.03 -9.50 11.88
C VAL A 33 -3.25 -10.43 11.89
N ASN A 34 -3.23 -11.51 11.09
CA ASN A 34 -4.31 -12.49 11.10
C ASN A 34 -4.43 -13.20 12.46
N ILE A 35 -3.32 -13.55 13.10
CA ILE A 35 -3.32 -14.12 14.46
C ILE A 35 -3.95 -13.14 15.45
N ALA A 36 -3.57 -11.86 15.39
CA ALA A 36 -4.14 -10.83 16.26
C ALA A 36 -5.66 -10.66 16.06
N TYR A 37 -6.18 -10.78 14.83
CA TYR A 37 -7.62 -10.73 14.60
C TYR A 37 -8.35 -11.92 15.22
N PHE A 38 -7.80 -13.14 15.11
CA PHE A 38 -8.43 -14.34 15.67
C PHE A 38 -8.39 -14.40 17.20
N THR A 39 -7.45 -13.72 17.87
CA THR A 39 -7.43 -13.67 19.35
C THR A 39 -8.50 -12.75 19.94
N VAL A 40 -8.99 -11.77 19.17
CA VAL A 40 -9.92 -10.74 19.65
C VAL A 40 -11.34 -10.91 19.10
N MET A 41 -11.50 -11.55 17.94
CA MET A 41 -12.79 -11.69 17.27
C MET A 41 -13.09 -13.14 16.90
N THR A 42 -14.37 -13.53 17.02
CA THR A 42 -14.83 -14.82 16.50
C THR A 42 -14.93 -14.77 14.97
N PRO A 43 -14.75 -15.91 14.25
CA PRO A 43 -14.79 -15.94 12.78
C PRO A 43 -16.10 -15.40 12.18
N ILE A 44 -17.20 -15.55 12.91
CA ILE A 44 -18.54 -15.13 12.50
C ILE A 44 -18.65 -13.60 12.52
N GLU A 45 -18.10 -12.95 13.53
CA GLU A 45 -18.06 -11.48 13.62
C GLU A 45 -17.09 -10.87 12.60
N LEU A 46 -16.00 -11.58 12.31
CA LEU A 46 -15.02 -11.20 11.30
C LEU A 46 -15.65 -11.18 9.89
N LEU A 47 -16.52 -12.14 9.57
CA LEU A 47 -17.25 -12.21 8.30
C LEU A 47 -18.40 -11.20 8.20
N GLN A 48 -18.96 -10.78 9.33
CA GLN A 48 -20.07 -9.80 9.38
C GLN A 48 -19.57 -8.35 9.38
N SER A 49 -18.29 -8.10 9.67
CA SER A 49 -17.76 -6.74 9.83
C SER A 49 -17.15 -6.20 8.54
N SER A 50 -17.65 -5.04 8.07
CA SER A 50 -17.13 -4.35 6.88
C SER A 50 -15.76 -3.68 7.08
N ALA A 51 -15.35 -3.46 8.33
CA ALA A 51 -14.10 -2.79 8.68
C ALA A 51 -13.43 -3.44 9.91
N VAL A 52 -12.89 -4.65 9.72
CA VAL A 52 -12.29 -5.51 10.77
C VAL A 52 -11.29 -4.77 11.67
N ALA A 53 -10.49 -3.85 11.12
CA ALA A 53 -9.52 -3.08 11.90
C ALA A 53 -10.18 -2.10 12.89
N VAL A 54 -11.32 -1.50 12.52
CA VAL A 54 -12.05 -0.55 13.37
C VAL A 54 -12.75 -1.30 14.51
N THR A 55 -13.41 -2.41 14.19
CA THR A 55 -14.03 -3.27 15.20
C THR A 55 -13.03 -3.90 16.17
N PHE A 56 -11.80 -4.19 15.71
CA PHE A 56 -10.69 -4.56 16.59
C PHE A 56 -10.26 -3.41 17.51
N GLY A 57 -10.14 -2.19 16.99
CA GLY A 57 -9.81 -0.98 17.75
C GLY A 57 -10.85 -0.62 18.82
N ASP A 58 -12.14 -0.84 18.55
CA ASP A 58 -13.22 -0.63 19.51
C ASP A 58 -13.16 -1.62 20.68
N ARG A 59 -12.73 -2.86 20.45
CA ARG A 59 -12.65 -3.89 21.51
C ARG A 59 -11.37 -3.85 22.33
N VAL A 60 -10.23 -3.57 21.72
CA VAL A 60 -8.92 -3.61 22.40
C VAL A 60 -8.56 -2.27 23.03
N LEU A 61 -8.97 -1.16 22.40
CA LEU A 61 -8.54 0.19 22.73
C LEU A 61 -9.77 1.07 23.01
N TYR A 62 -10.61 0.69 23.98
CA TYR A 62 -11.88 1.38 24.32
C TYR A 62 -11.79 2.93 24.43
N PRO A 63 -10.70 3.57 24.93
CA PRO A 63 -10.56 5.04 24.91
C PRO A 63 -9.77 5.61 23.70
N LEU A 64 -9.18 4.77 22.86
CA LEU A 64 -8.28 5.15 21.75
C LEU A 64 -8.78 4.63 20.39
N SER A 65 -10.03 4.18 20.28
CA SER A 65 -10.57 3.57 19.07
C SER A 65 -10.54 4.49 17.84
N TRP A 66 -10.56 5.82 18.05
CA TRP A 66 -10.41 6.83 16.99
C TRP A 66 -9.04 6.84 16.30
N VAL A 67 -8.00 6.31 16.96
CA VAL A 67 -6.63 6.33 16.44
C VAL A 67 -6.45 5.34 15.29
N VAL A 68 -7.11 4.18 15.35
CA VAL A 68 -7.02 3.15 14.32
C VAL A 68 -7.54 3.63 12.96
N PRO A 69 -8.77 4.16 12.80
CA PRO A 69 -9.24 4.68 11.52
C PRO A 69 -8.42 5.90 11.06
N LEU A 70 -7.91 6.72 11.97
CA LEU A 70 -7.04 7.85 11.63
C LEU A 70 -5.74 7.39 10.93
N PHE A 71 -5.04 6.39 11.49
CA PHE A 71 -3.85 5.83 10.86
C PHE A 71 -4.16 5.11 9.54
N VAL A 72 -5.31 4.43 9.45
CA VAL A 72 -5.75 3.80 8.19
C VAL A 72 -5.97 4.85 7.11
N VAL A 73 -6.62 5.98 7.42
CA VAL A 73 -6.84 7.09 6.48
C VAL A 73 -5.52 7.70 6.04
N PHE A 74 -4.58 7.95 6.96
CA PHE A 74 -3.25 8.45 6.58
C PHE A 74 -2.49 7.47 5.69
N SER A 75 -2.59 6.16 5.96
CA SER A 75 -1.96 5.13 5.14
C SER A 75 -2.59 5.04 3.74
N THR A 76 -3.91 5.08 3.61
CA THR A 76 -4.60 5.02 2.31
C THR A 76 -4.39 6.31 1.52
N PHE A 77 -4.38 7.47 2.18
CA PHE A 77 -4.05 8.75 1.55
C PHE A 77 -2.61 8.79 1.03
N GLY A 78 -1.64 8.31 1.84
CA GLY A 78 -0.25 8.18 1.42
C GLY A 78 -0.08 7.25 0.22
N ALA A 79 -0.77 6.10 0.23
CA ALA A 79 -0.78 5.16 -0.88
C ALA A 79 -1.39 5.75 -2.17
N ALA A 80 -2.50 6.50 -2.04
CA ALA A 80 -3.14 7.18 -3.16
C ALA A 80 -2.27 8.29 -3.75
N ASN A 81 -1.59 9.07 -2.90
CA ASN A 81 -0.66 10.10 -3.37
C ASN A 81 0.53 9.47 -4.12
N GLY A 82 1.11 8.40 -3.57
CA GLY A 82 2.19 7.65 -4.24
C GLY A 82 1.78 7.02 -5.58
N SER A 83 0.54 6.51 -5.66
CA SER A 83 0.01 5.96 -6.91
C SER A 83 -0.24 7.04 -7.96
N CYS A 84 -0.69 8.24 -7.58
CA CYS A 84 -0.81 9.39 -8.48
C CYS A 84 0.54 9.79 -9.10
N PHE A 85 1.62 9.87 -8.31
CA PHE A 85 2.95 10.17 -8.84
C PHE A 85 3.46 9.09 -9.82
N THR A 86 3.22 7.82 -9.49
CA THR A 86 3.62 6.69 -10.34
C THR A 86 2.83 6.68 -11.65
N ALA A 87 1.52 6.95 -11.57
CA ALA A 87 0.64 7.05 -12.73
C ALA A 87 1.12 8.15 -13.69
N GLY A 88 1.47 9.35 -13.17
CA GLY A 88 1.99 10.44 -13.99
C GLY A 88 3.29 10.11 -14.75
N ARG A 89 4.21 9.38 -14.12
CA ARG A 89 5.44 8.91 -14.79
C ARG A 89 5.13 7.91 -15.90
N LEU A 90 4.26 6.93 -15.63
CA LEU A 90 3.87 5.91 -16.60
C LEU A 90 3.13 6.52 -17.80
N THR A 91 2.20 7.45 -17.56
CA THR A 91 1.40 8.09 -18.61
C THR A 91 2.26 8.96 -19.52
N TYR A 92 3.28 9.62 -18.99
CA TYR A 92 4.26 10.38 -19.77
C TYR A 92 5.06 9.47 -20.73
N VAL A 93 5.60 8.35 -20.23
CA VAL A 93 6.35 7.40 -21.06
C VAL A 93 5.44 6.74 -22.10
N ALA A 94 4.24 6.32 -21.73
CA ALA A 94 3.26 5.71 -22.64
C ALA A 94 2.79 6.68 -23.74
N GLY A 95 2.66 7.97 -23.44
CA GLY A 95 2.34 9.01 -24.42
C GLY A 95 3.50 9.31 -25.38
N ARG A 96 4.76 9.14 -24.94
CA ARG A 96 5.96 9.31 -25.78
C ARG A 96 6.12 8.19 -26.78
N GLU A 97 5.86 6.94 -26.37
CA GLU A 97 5.92 5.75 -27.22
C GLU A 97 4.68 5.56 -28.12
N GLY A 98 3.72 6.50 -28.09
CA GLY A 98 2.56 6.51 -28.98
C GLY A 98 1.44 5.51 -28.66
N HIS A 99 1.56 4.77 -27.55
CA HIS A 99 0.56 3.81 -27.08
C HIS A 99 -0.64 4.47 -26.39
N MET A 100 -0.55 5.75 -26.04
CA MET A 100 -1.61 6.48 -25.35
C MET A 100 -1.77 7.90 -25.90
N VAL A 101 -2.97 8.48 -25.73
CA VAL A 101 -3.32 9.81 -26.25
C VAL A 101 -2.42 10.90 -25.63
N ARG A 102 -1.69 11.64 -26.47
CA ARG A 102 -0.74 12.71 -26.08
C ARG A 102 -1.33 13.80 -25.18
N PHE A 103 -2.65 13.96 -25.12
CA PHE A 103 -3.28 14.91 -24.21
C PHE A 103 -3.04 14.59 -22.73
N LEU A 104 -2.96 13.30 -22.39
CA LEU A 104 -2.76 12.83 -21.01
C LEU A 104 -1.32 13.04 -20.49
N SER A 105 -0.37 13.37 -21.37
CA SER A 105 1.04 13.60 -21.03
C SER A 105 1.43 15.07 -20.92
N TYR A 106 0.47 16.00 -21.02
CA TYR A 106 0.76 17.43 -20.81
C TYR A 106 0.99 17.74 -19.33
N ILE A 107 2.09 18.43 -19.04
CA ILE A 107 2.41 18.95 -17.72
C ILE A 107 1.85 20.37 -17.62
N SER A 108 1.12 20.66 -16.54
CA SER A 108 0.66 22.03 -16.25
C SER A 108 1.87 22.95 -16.02
N VAL A 109 1.91 24.08 -16.73
CA VAL A 109 3.05 25.03 -16.74
C VAL A 109 2.99 26.04 -15.58
N LYS A 110 2.08 25.84 -14.61
CA LYS A 110 1.86 26.78 -13.51
C LYS A 110 2.21 26.16 -12.17
#